data_AF-A0A349PKZ3-F1
#
_entry.id   AF-A0A349PKZ3-F1
#
_cell.length_a   1.000
_cell.length_b   1.000
_cell.length_c   1.000
_cell.angle_alpha   90.00
_cell.angle_beta   90.00
_cell.angle_gamma   90.00
#
_symmetry.space_group_name_H-M   'P 1'
#
loop_
_entity.id
_entity.type
_entity.pdbx_description
1 polymer ?
#
loop_
_entity_poly.entity_id
_entity_poly.type
_entity_poly.pdbx_seq_one_letter_code
_entity_poly.pdbx_strand_id
1 'polypeptide(L)'
;MKTTISIDKSEILKRYKPIDANTHKGIQGHALIIGGSYGKIGAMTLSSRACLKTGCGLVTVFVPRCGYRILQISNPEVMVLTDIAVKYISKIIIDFVPKAIGIGPGMGQDIETHTALHRFL
;
A
#
# COMPACT_ATOMS: atom_id res chain seq x y z
N MET A 1 -2.03 -33.09 8.29
CA MET A 1 -2.03 -32.76 6.85
C MET A 1 -2.82 -31.46 6.67
N LYS A 2 -2.26 -30.43 6.02
CA LYS A 2 -3.03 -29.22 5.69
C LYS A 2 -3.95 -29.56 4.53
N THR A 3 -5.26 -29.50 4.75
CA THR A 3 -6.25 -29.66 3.69
C THR A 3 -6.07 -28.53 2.68
N THR A 4 -5.65 -28.87 1.46
CA THR A 4 -5.58 -27.93 0.35
C THR A 4 -6.98 -27.64 -0.15
N ILE A 5 -7.34 -26.36 -0.22
CA ILE A 5 -8.62 -25.89 -0.76
C ILE A 5 -8.36 -25.30 -2.14
N SER A 6 -9.12 -25.73 -3.16
CA SER A 6 -9.10 -25.11 -4.49
C SER A 6 -9.83 -23.77 -4.42
N ILE A 7 -9.22 -22.69 -4.90
CA ILE A 7 -9.84 -21.35 -4.90
C ILE A 7 -10.63 -21.16 -6.20
N ASP A 8 -11.90 -21.56 -6.19
CA ASP A 8 -12.85 -21.35 -7.28
C ASP A 8 -13.86 -20.23 -6.95
N LYS A 9 -14.82 -19.99 -7.87
CA LYS A 9 -15.88 -18.98 -7.68
C LYS A 9 -16.68 -19.21 -6.40
N SER A 10 -16.99 -20.46 -6.06
CA SER A 10 -17.77 -20.80 -4.86
C SER A 10 -17.01 -20.41 -3.58
N GLU A 11 -15.71 -20.73 -3.53
CA GLU A 11 -14.87 -20.36 -2.39
C GLU A 11 -14.64 -18.85 -2.25
N ILE A 12 -14.59 -18.12 -3.37
CA ILE A 12 -14.48 -16.65 -3.36
C ILE A 12 -15.78 -16.02 -2.82
N LEU A 13 -16.95 -16.48 -3.28
CA LEU A 13 -18.24 -15.93 -2.87
C LEU A 13 -18.52 -16.09 -1.37
N LYS A 14 -17.94 -17.10 -0.72
CA LYS A 14 -18.02 -17.28 0.75
C LYS A 14 -17.29 -16.18 1.54
N ARG A 15 -16.35 -15.47 0.92
CA ARG A 15 -15.48 -14.45 1.56
C ARG A 15 -15.75 -13.04 1.06
N TYR A 16 -16.28 -12.91 -0.16
CA TYR A 16 -16.69 -11.64 -0.72
C TYR A 16 -17.78 -11.00 0.13
N LYS A 17 -17.60 -9.72 0.50
CA LYS A 17 -18.57 -8.95 1.27
C LYS A 17 -19.18 -7.89 0.37
N PRO A 18 -20.52 -7.92 0.12
CA PRO A 18 -21.17 -6.84 -0.60
C PRO A 18 -21.05 -5.53 0.19
N ILE A 19 -21.05 -4.41 -0.52
CA ILE A 19 -20.93 -3.07 0.08
C ILE A 19 -22.31 -2.64 0.56
N ASP A 20 -22.41 -2.23 1.83
CA ASP A 20 -23.63 -1.69 2.43
C ASP A 20 -23.92 -0.27 1.88
N ALA A 21 -25.20 0.07 1.69
CA ALA A 21 -25.62 1.35 1.14
C ALA A 21 -25.23 2.57 2.01
N ASN A 22 -25.08 2.39 3.33
CA ASN A 22 -24.66 3.43 4.26
C ASN A 22 -23.14 3.49 4.44
N THR A 23 -22.38 2.82 3.58
CA THR A 23 -20.91 2.81 3.60
C THR A 23 -20.34 4.19 3.27
N HIS A 24 -19.26 4.57 3.96
CA HIS A 24 -18.39 5.66 3.57
C HIS A 24 -16.90 5.31 3.74
N LYS A 25 -16.01 6.19 3.26
CA LYS A 25 -14.54 5.98 3.24
C LYS A 25 -13.94 5.55 4.59
N GLY A 26 -14.42 6.11 5.70
CA GLY A 26 -14.01 5.70 7.05
C GLY A 26 -14.36 4.25 7.43
N ILE A 27 -15.52 3.74 6.99
CA ILE A 27 -15.95 2.35 7.28
C ILE A 27 -15.10 1.34 6.49
N GLN A 28 -14.82 1.65 5.21
CA GLN A 28 -13.97 0.83 4.33
C GLN A 28 -12.48 0.85 4.73
N GLY A 29 -12.12 1.63 5.75
CA GLY A 29 -10.81 1.65 6.35
C GLY A 29 -9.76 2.41 5.54
N HIS A 30 -8.61 2.57 6.17
CA HIS A 30 -7.46 3.28 5.61
C HIS A 30 -6.31 2.30 5.42
N ALA A 31 -5.94 2.05 4.15
CA ALA A 31 -4.80 1.24 3.79
C ALA A 31 -3.54 2.10 3.64
N LEU A 32 -2.42 1.58 4.15
CA LEU A 32 -1.09 2.14 3.93
C LEU A 32 -0.27 1.16 3.08
N ILE A 33 0.33 1.63 1.99
CA ILE A 33 1.33 0.85 1.24
C ILE A 33 2.69 1.52 1.32
N ILE A 34 3.70 0.79 1.74
CA ILE A 34 5.07 1.30 1.91
C ILE A 34 5.97 0.60 0.90
N GLY A 35 6.71 1.37 0.10
CA GLY A 35 7.66 0.80 -0.85
C GLY A 35 8.14 1.78 -1.91
N GLY A 36 8.63 1.23 -3.02
CA GLY A 36 9.22 1.99 -4.10
C GLY A 36 10.68 2.39 -3.85
N SER A 37 11.41 2.51 -4.94
CA SER A 37 12.79 3.00 -5.01
C SER A 37 12.97 3.73 -6.33
N TYR A 38 14.10 4.40 -6.52
CA TYR A 38 14.48 4.97 -7.81
C TYR A 38 14.42 3.87 -8.89
N GLY A 39 13.75 4.17 -10.00
CA GLY A 39 13.49 3.22 -11.09
C GLY A 39 12.38 2.19 -10.83
N LYS A 40 11.79 2.12 -9.63
CA LYS A 40 10.78 1.10 -9.25
C LYS A 40 9.47 1.68 -8.71
N ILE A 41 9.24 2.99 -8.85
CA ILE A 41 8.00 3.65 -8.40
C ILE A 41 6.75 3.08 -9.08
N GLY A 42 6.85 2.56 -10.31
CA GLY A 42 5.73 1.91 -10.98
C GLY A 42 5.08 0.78 -10.18
N ALA A 43 5.86 0.06 -9.34
CA ALA A 43 5.30 -0.94 -8.42
C ALA A 43 4.28 -0.32 -7.46
N MET A 44 4.58 0.87 -6.91
CA MET A 44 3.68 1.59 -6.01
C MET A 44 2.44 2.13 -6.72
N THR A 45 2.59 2.57 -7.97
CA THR A 45 1.44 2.98 -8.80
C THR A 45 0.47 1.81 -9.01
N LEU A 46 0.98 0.61 -9.29
CA LEU A 46 0.16 -0.60 -9.47
C LEU A 46 -0.50 -1.04 -8.16
N SER A 47 0.28 -1.13 -7.07
CA SER A 47 -0.22 -1.57 -5.76
C SER A 47 -1.31 -0.65 -5.22
N SER A 48 -1.12 0.67 -5.31
CA SER A 48 -2.13 1.62 -4.80
C SER A 48 -3.42 1.64 -5.62
N ARG A 49 -3.33 1.50 -6.94
CA ARG A 49 -4.51 1.27 -7.80
C ARG A 49 -5.25 -0.02 -7.43
N ALA A 50 -4.52 -1.09 -7.13
CA ALA A 50 -5.14 -2.34 -6.70
C ALA A 50 -5.88 -2.17 -5.36
N CYS A 51 -5.31 -1.44 -4.39
CA CYS A 51 -5.98 -1.14 -3.12
C CYS A 51 -7.28 -0.34 -3.33
N LEU A 52 -7.28 0.70 -4.17
CA LEU A 52 -8.50 1.44 -4.50
C LEU A 52 -9.54 0.53 -5.15
N LYS A 53 -9.14 -0.27 -6.14
CA LYS A 53 -10.04 -1.20 -6.86
C LYS A 53 -10.61 -2.31 -5.98
N THR A 54 -9.96 -2.65 -4.88
CA THR A 54 -10.39 -3.71 -3.96
C THR A 54 -11.27 -3.20 -2.83
N GLY A 55 -11.65 -1.92 -2.85
CA GLY A 55 -12.65 -1.34 -1.95
C GLY A 55 -12.08 -0.62 -0.73
N CYS A 56 -10.77 -0.34 -0.68
CA CYS A 56 -10.21 0.49 0.39
C CYS A 56 -10.82 1.91 0.34
N GLY A 57 -11.31 2.41 1.47
CA GLY A 57 -11.95 3.72 1.52
C GLY A 57 -10.96 4.88 1.44
N LEU A 58 -9.81 4.72 2.10
CA LEU A 58 -8.67 5.64 2.03
C LEU A 58 -7.41 4.85 1.71
N VAL A 59 -6.55 5.40 0.87
CA VAL A 59 -5.25 4.81 0.53
C VAL A 59 -4.18 5.88 0.67
N THR A 60 -3.19 5.61 1.51
CA THR A 60 -1.94 6.36 1.56
C THR A 60 -0.80 5.48 1.09
N VAL A 61 0.10 6.05 0.29
CA VAL A 61 1.37 5.41 -0.06
C VAL A 61 2.52 6.16 0.58
N PHE A 62 3.48 5.41 1.11
CA PHE A 62 4.75 5.94 1.61
C PHE A 62 5.87 5.51 0.66
N VAL A 63 6.55 6.50 0.07
CA VAL A 63 7.57 6.29 -0.97
C VAL A 63 8.80 7.20 -0.75
N PRO A 64 9.96 6.95 -1.38
CA PRO A 64 11.01 7.96 -1.41
C PRO A 64 10.59 9.20 -2.23
N ARG A 65 11.26 10.36 -2.06
CA ARG A 65 10.82 11.63 -2.69
C ARG A 65 10.69 11.53 -4.22
N CYS A 66 11.48 10.69 -4.90
CA CYS A 66 11.37 10.52 -6.35
C CYS A 66 9.99 10.00 -6.79
N GLY A 67 9.23 9.38 -5.90
CA GLY A 67 7.91 8.82 -6.20
C GLY A 67 6.76 9.82 -6.14
N TYR A 68 6.93 10.97 -5.48
CA TYR A 68 5.84 11.90 -5.18
C TYR A 68 5.05 12.32 -6.42
N ARG A 69 5.72 12.95 -7.38
CA ARG A 69 5.08 13.45 -8.61
C ARG A 69 4.49 12.32 -9.45
N ILE A 70 5.17 11.18 -9.53
CA ILE A 70 4.73 10.04 -10.35
C ILE A 70 3.38 9.53 -9.83
N LEU A 71 3.25 9.36 -8.51
CA LEU A 71 2.02 8.88 -7.89
C LEU A 71 0.91 9.92 -7.96
N GLN A 72 1.20 11.19 -7.65
CA GLN A 72 0.22 12.28 -7.73
C GLN A 72 -0.35 12.48 -9.14
N ILE A 73 0.46 12.24 -10.18
CA ILE A 73 0.02 12.30 -11.59
C ILE A 73 -0.78 11.05 -11.97
N SER A 74 -0.30 9.87 -11.57
CA SER A 74 -0.87 8.60 -12.06
C SER A 74 -2.14 8.19 -11.33
N ASN A 75 -2.21 8.49 -10.02
CA ASN A 75 -3.24 8.05 -9.08
C ASN A 75 -3.63 9.22 -8.15
N PRO A 76 -4.30 10.27 -8.64
CA PRO A 76 -4.58 11.48 -7.87
C PRO A 76 -5.49 11.24 -6.64
N GLU A 77 -6.20 10.12 -6.58
CA GLU A 77 -7.03 9.73 -5.44
C GLU A 77 -6.20 9.19 -4.24
N VAL A 78 -4.93 8.84 -4.49
CA VAL A 78 -4.02 8.28 -3.48
C VAL A 78 -3.28 9.40 -2.76
N MET A 79 -3.32 9.39 -1.43
CA MET A 79 -2.50 10.30 -0.63
C MET A 79 -1.04 9.81 -0.63
N VAL A 80 -0.09 10.72 -0.77
CA VAL A 80 1.34 10.37 -0.86
C VAL A 80 2.10 10.99 0.29
N LEU A 81 2.69 10.15 1.13
CA LEU A 81 3.71 10.52 2.09
C LEU A 81 5.08 10.17 1.52
N THR A 82 6.09 10.97 1.87
CA THR A 82 7.45 10.73 1.41
C THR A 82 8.43 10.65 2.55
N ASP A 83 9.39 9.75 2.43
CA ASP A 83 10.64 9.87 3.17
C ASP A 83 11.43 11.12 2.72
N ILE A 84 12.39 11.56 3.53
CA ILE A 84 13.35 12.61 3.18
C ILE A 84 14.34 12.17 2.11
N ALA A 85 14.69 10.87 2.09
CA ALA A 85 15.59 10.32 1.10
C ALA A 85 14.95 10.29 -0.30
N VAL A 86 15.76 10.58 -1.31
CA VAL A 86 15.26 10.78 -2.68
C VAL A 86 15.04 9.47 -3.41
N LYS A 87 15.90 8.47 -3.20
CA LYS A 87 15.97 7.26 -4.04
C LYS A 87 15.52 5.96 -3.36
N TYR A 88 15.52 5.91 -2.05
CA TYR A 88 15.21 4.73 -1.24
C TYR A 88 14.54 5.17 0.06
N ILE A 89 13.95 4.23 0.80
CA ILE A 89 13.31 4.52 2.09
C ILE A 89 14.35 4.38 3.19
N SER A 90 14.76 5.48 3.79
CA SER A 90 15.70 5.55 4.91
C SER A 90 15.01 5.57 6.29
N LYS A 91 13.76 6.04 6.34
CA LYS A 91 12.95 6.06 7.56
C LYS A 91 11.48 6.03 7.19
N ILE A 92 10.67 5.35 7.99
CA ILE A 92 9.21 5.32 7.83
C ILE A 92 8.60 6.05 9.02
N ILE A 93 7.90 7.14 8.75
CA ILE A 93 7.16 7.92 9.76
C ILE A 93 5.76 8.14 9.21
N ILE A 94 4.76 7.81 10.01
CA ILE A 94 3.34 8.05 9.74
C ILE A 94 2.70 8.68 10.98
N ASP A 95 1.71 9.53 10.77
CA ASP A 95 0.99 10.30 11.80
C ASP A 95 -0.45 9.81 11.99
N PHE A 96 -0.79 8.64 11.45
CA PHE A 96 -2.11 8.02 11.54
C PHE A 96 -1.98 6.49 11.72
N VAL A 97 -3.07 5.86 12.16
CA VAL A 97 -3.14 4.40 12.36
C VAL A 97 -3.93 3.76 11.21
N PRO A 98 -3.26 3.12 10.23
CA PRO A 98 -3.95 2.40 9.16
C PRO A 98 -4.63 1.13 9.67
N LYS A 99 -5.71 0.73 9.01
CA LYS A 99 -6.40 -0.55 9.27
C LYS A 99 -5.64 -1.75 8.68
N ALA A 100 -4.85 -1.52 7.63
CA ALA A 100 -4.01 -2.52 7.00
C ALA A 100 -2.76 -1.88 6.40
N ILE A 101 -1.63 -2.59 6.45
CA ILE A 101 -0.35 -2.15 5.89
C ILE A 101 0.17 -3.21 4.92
N GLY A 102 0.54 -2.79 3.71
CA GLY A 102 1.32 -3.59 2.77
C GLY A 102 2.72 -2.99 2.62
N ILE A 103 3.77 -3.79 2.72
CA ILE A 103 5.16 -3.31 2.66
C ILE A 103 5.98 -4.13 1.67
N GLY A 104 6.85 -3.47 0.91
CA GLY A 104 7.86 -4.13 0.06
C GLY A 104 7.78 -3.91 -1.45
N PRO A 105 6.64 -3.57 -2.10
CA PRO A 105 6.61 -3.42 -3.56
C PRO A 105 7.65 -2.43 -4.07
N GLY A 106 8.64 -2.94 -4.82
CA GLY A 106 9.71 -2.11 -5.38
C GLY A 106 10.60 -1.40 -4.36
N MET A 107 10.60 -1.81 -3.08
CA MET A 107 11.25 -1.09 -1.97
C MET A 107 12.79 -1.09 -2.01
N GLY A 108 13.40 -2.01 -2.76
CA GLY A 108 14.86 -2.15 -2.83
C GLY A 108 15.42 -3.01 -1.69
N GLN A 109 16.75 -3.04 -1.56
CA GLN A 109 17.49 -3.84 -0.57
C GLN A 109 18.67 -3.05 0.02
N ASP A 110 18.62 -1.72 -0.03
CA ASP A 110 19.63 -0.86 0.57
C ASP A 110 19.67 -1.06 2.09
N ILE A 111 20.85 -0.91 2.71
CA ILE A 111 21.04 -1.17 4.14
C ILE A 111 20.17 -0.26 5.00
N GLU A 112 19.96 0.99 4.56
CA GLU A 112 19.07 1.96 5.19
C GLU A 112 17.61 1.52 5.09
N THR A 113 17.21 0.93 3.97
CA THR A 113 15.87 0.37 3.76
C THR A 113 15.60 -0.80 4.70
N HIS A 114 16.58 -1.69 4.88
CA HIS A 114 16.49 -2.79 5.86
C HIS A 114 16.33 -2.24 7.28
N THR A 115 17.14 -1.24 7.63
CA THR A 115 17.09 -0.58 8.94
C THR A 115 15.76 0.14 9.16
N ALA A 116 15.24 0.83 8.14
CA ALA A 116 13.96 1.51 8.18
C ALA A 116 12.81 0.54 8.43
N LEU A 117 12.80 -0.60 7.73
CA LEU A 117 11.81 -1.66 7.92
C LEU A 117 11.88 -2.23 9.34
N HIS A 118 13.08 -2.59 9.81
CA HIS A 118 13.26 -3.15 11.15
C HIS A 118 12.83 -2.19 12.26
N ARG A 119 13.00 -0.87 12.08
CA ARG A 119 12.57 0.13 13.07
C ARG A 119 11.06 0.42 13.02
N PHE A 120 10.41 0.10 11.91
CA PHE A 120 8.99 0.34 11.71
C PHE A 120 8.12 -0.81 12.26
N LEU A 121 8.62 -2.05 12.19
CA LEU A 121 8.00 -3.23 12.78
C LEU A 121 8.19 -3.26 14.30
#